data_AF-A0A7X7JXL4-F1
#
_entry.id   AF-A0A7X7JXL4-F1
#
_cell.length_a   1.000
_cell.length_b   1.000
_cell.length_c   1.000
_cell.angle_alpha   90.00
_cell.angle_beta   90.00
_cell.angle_gamma   90.00
#
_symmetry.space_group_name_H-M   'P 1'
#
loop_
_entity.id
_entity.type
_entity.pdbx_description
1 polymer ?
#
loop_
_entity_poly.entity_id
_entity_poly.type
_entity_poly.pdbx_seq_one_letter_code
_entity_poly.pdbx_strand_id
1 'polypeptide(L)' 'MSIVTPHTITPVRPVPNSIPRPEYAWKDAPQPYQGSHVQSDDVIERMRVAGRIASQAMHEA' A
#
# COMPACT_ATOMS: atom_id res chain seq x y z
N MET A 1 21.06 26.17 1.35
CA MET A 1 20.23 24.96 1.18
C MET A 1 20.13 24.68 -0.31
N SER A 2 20.46 23.46 -0.76
CA SER A 2 20.33 23.07 -2.17
C SER A 2 18.90 22.63 -2.47
N ILE A 3 18.41 22.90 -3.68
CA ILE A 3 17.13 22.35 -4.15
C ILE A 3 17.23 20.83 -4.35
N VAL A 4 16.14 20.11 -4.11
CA VAL A 4 16.05 18.67 -4.42
C VAL A 4 15.86 18.51 -5.94
N THR A 5 16.65 17.62 -6.56
CA THR A 5 16.54 17.28 -7.98
C THR A 5 16.33 15.77 -8.17
N PRO A 6 15.66 15.34 -9.24
CA PRO A 6 15.45 13.92 -9.53
C PRO A 6 16.75 13.13 -9.72
N HIS A 7 16.71 11.84 -9.44
CA HIS A 7 17.77 10.89 -9.76
C HIS A 7 17.20 9.62 -10.41
N THR A 8 18.06 8.84 -11.08
CA THR A 8 17.66 7.60 -11.74
C THR A 8 17.08 6.60 -10.74
N ILE A 9 15.89 6.06 -11.05
CA ILE A 9 15.18 5.09 -10.23
C ILE A 9 15.66 3.67 -10.58
N THR A 10 15.80 2.81 -9.56
CA THR A 10 16.13 1.39 -9.75
C THR A 10 14.97 0.60 -10.40
N PRO A 11 15.22 -0.59 -10.96
CA PRO A 11 14.16 -1.48 -11.45
C PRO A 11 13.10 -1.82 -10.41
N VAL A 12 11.91 -2.25 -10.87
CA VAL A 12 10.80 -2.65 -10.00
C VAL A 12 11.16 -3.87 -9.16
N ARG A 13 10.89 -3.80 -7.85
CA ARG A 13 11.09 -4.92 -6.93
C ARG A 13 9.96 -5.95 -7.10
N PRO A 14 10.27 -7.27 -7.22
CA PRO A 14 9.25 -8.28 -7.43
C PRO A 14 8.44 -8.54 -6.15
N VAL A 15 7.15 -8.86 -6.33
CA VAL A 15 6.23 -9.30 -5.26
C VAL A 15 5.78 -10.73 -5.57
N PRO A 16 5.92 -11.69 -4.63
CA PRO A 16 5.49 -13.07 -4.83
C PRO A 16 4.01 -13.20 -5.24
N ASN A 17 3.73 -14.16 -6.12
CA ASN A 17 2.37 -14.37 -6.67
C ASN A 17 1.35 -14.88 -5.65
N SER A 18 1.79 -15.41 -4.51
CA SER A 18 0.92 -15.81 -3.41
C SER A 18 0.29 -14.62 -2.67
N ILE A 19 0.83 -13.41 -2.83
CA ILE A 19 0.30 -12.20 -2.19
C ILE A 19 -0.81 -11.63 -3.08
N PRO A 20 -2.05 -11.52 -2.58
CA PRO A 20 -3.14 -10.92 -3.34
C PRO A 20 -2.81 -9.46 -3.63
N ARG A 21 -2.97 -9.06 -4.88
CA ARG A 21 -2.72 -7.69 -5.32
C ARG A 21 -3.97 -6.85 -5.15
N PRO A 22 -3.84 -5.59 -4.72
CA PRO A 22 -4.93 -4.62 -4.85
C PRO A 22 -5.38 -4.52 -6.30
N GLU A 23 -6.64 -4.18 -6.53
CA GLU A 23 -7.21 -4.17 -7.88
C GLU A 23 -6.48 -3.22 -8.84
N TYR A 24 -5.91 -2.14 -8.31
CA TYR A 24 -5.22 -1.10 -9.08
C TYR A 24 -3.78 -1.47 -9.45
N ALA A 25 -3.25 -2.59 -8.97
CA ALA A 25 -1.89 -2.99 -9.30
C ALA A 25 -1.74 -3.14 -10.81
N TRP A 26 -0.78 -2.40 -11.39
CA TRP A 26 -0.49 -2.36 -12.83
C TRP A 26 -1.60 -1.76 -13.71
N LYS A 27 -2.48 -0.94 -13.13
CA LYS A 27 -3.45 -0.12 -13.86
C LYS A 27 -3.07 1.35 -13.77
N ASP A 28 -3.53 2.12 -14.76
CA ASP A 28 -3.32 3.58 -14.78
C ASP A 28 -4.07 4.29 -13.66
N ALA A 29 -5.24 3.78 -13.26
CA ALA A 29 -6.07 4.34 -12.20
C ALA A 29 -6.84 3.26 -11.42
N PRO A 30 -7.12 3.50 -10.13
CA PRO A 30 -8.02 2.66 -9.35
C PRO A 30 -9.49 2.88 -9.76
N GLN A 31 -10.34 1.91 -9.45
CA GLN A 31 -11.79 2.10 -9.54
C GLN A 31 -12.27 3.11 -8.49
N PRO A 32 -13.19 4.03 -8.82
CA PRO A 32 -13.77 4.95 -7.84
C PRO A 32 -14.42 4.19 -6.69
N TYR A 33 -14.08 4.58 -5.46
CA TYR A 33 -14.67 4.00 -4.26
C TYR A 33 -16.10 4.48 -4.08
N GLN A 34 -17.04 3.54 -3.95
CA GLN A 34 -18.47 3.81 -3.79
C GLN A 34 -19.03 3.20 -2.49
N GLY A 35 -18.16 2.70 -1.60
CA GLY A 35 -18.55 2.05 -0.36
C GLY A 35 -18.75 3.00 0.82
N SER A 36 -19.14 2.44 1.95
CA SER A 36 -19.25 3.18 3.22
C SER A 36 -17.88 3.47 3.83
N HIS A 37 -17.65 4.71 4.24
CA HIS A 37 -16.48 5.08 5.03
C HIS A 37 -16.52 4.56 6.48
N VAL A 38 -17.70 4.20 6.99
CA VAL A 38 -17.84 3.50 8.27
C VAL A 38 -17.57 2.02 8.03
N GLN A 39 -16.56 1.49 8.73
CA GLN A 39 -16.11 0.11 8.59
C GLN A 39 -16.83 -0.80 9.58
N SER A 40 -17.15 -2.02 9.15
CA SER A 40 -17.66 -3.07 10.04
C SER A 40 -16.55 -3.61 10.96
N ASP A 41 -16.92 -4.23 12.07
CA ASP A 41 -15.98 -4.79 13.04
C ASP A 41 -14.96 -5.77 12.42
N ASP A 42 -15.37 -6.62 11.47
CA ASP A 42 -14.47 -7.53 10.75
C ASP A 42 -13.39 -6.79 9.94
N VAL A 43 -13.78 -5.70 9.26
CA VAL A 43 -12.83 -4.87 8.50
C VAL A 43 -11.86 -4.20 9.46
N ILE A 44 -12.35 -3.69 10.60
CA ILE A 44 -11.51 -3.05 11.61
C ILE A 44 -10.48 -4.07 12.15
N GLU A 45 -10.86 -5.32 12.39
CA GLU A 45 -9.93 -6.35 12.84
C GLU A 45 -8.84 -6.64 11.81
N ARG A 46 -9.20 -6.76 10.53
CA ARG A 46 -8.23 -6.89 9.43
C ARG A 46 -7.32 -5.67 9.31
N MET A 47 -7.84 -4.47 9.52
CA MET A 47 -7.05 -3.23 9.53
C MET A 47 -6.03 -3.21 10.67
N ARG A 48 -6.36 -3.75 11.86
CA ARG A 48 -5.39 -3.86 12.97
C ARG A 48 -4.19 -4.72 12.60
N VAL A 49 -4.41 -5.83 11.89
CA VAL A 49 -3.34 -6.69 11.39
C VAL A 49 -2.48 -5.95 10.35
N ALA A 50 -3.12 -5.34 9.35
CA ALA A 50 -2.41 -4.58 8.31
C ALA A 50 -1.59 -3.42 8.89
N GLY A 51 -2.17 -2.66 9.82
CA GLY A 51 -1.51 -1.54 10.49
C GLY A 51 -0.30 -1.95 11.32
N ARG A 52 -0.36 -3.10 12.01
CA ARG A 52 0.77 -3.65 12.76
C ARG A 52 1.95 -3.99 11.84
N ILE A 53 1.67 -4.65 10.70
CA ILE A 53 2.70 -5.00 9.70
C ILE A 53 3.33 -3.71 9.14
N ALA A 54 2.50 -2.73 8.76
CA ALA A 54 2.97 -1.45 8.25
C ALA A 54 3.85 -0.70 9.28
N SER A 55 3.44 -0.70 10.55
CA SER A 55 4.21 -0.08 11.62
C SER A 55 5.57 -0.75 11.83
N GLN A 56 5.65 -2.08 11.80
CA GLN A 56 6.94 -2.78 11.87
C GLN A 56 7.83 -2.40 10.69
N ALA A 57 7.30 -2.43 9.47
CA ALA A 57 8.07 -2.08 8.27
C ALA A 57 8.59 -0.64 8.30
N MET A 58 7.82 0.30 8.85
CA MET A 58 8.24 1.69 9.03
C MET A 58 9.39 1.84 10.04
N HIS A 59 9.41 1.05 11.12
CA HIS A 59 10.46 1.14 12.13
C HIS A 59 11.77 0.43 11.73
N GLU A 60 11.69 -0.53 10.81
CA GLU A 60 12.86 -1.23 10.25
C GLU A 60 13.58 -0.41 9.15
N ALA A 61 12.91 0.58 8.57
CA ALA A 61 13.38 1.36 7.43
C ALA A 61 14.06 2.68 7.84
#